data_AF-X1LJB8-F1
#
_entry.id   AF-X1LJB8-F1
#
_cell.length_a   1.000
_cell.length_b   1.000
_cell.length_c   1.000
_cell.angle_alpha   90.00
_cell.angle_beta   90.00
_cell.angle_gamma   90.00
#
_symmetry.space_group_name_H-M   'P 1'
#
loop_
_entity.id
_entity.type
_entity.pdbx_description
1 polymer ?
#
loop_
_entity_poly.entity_id
_entity_poly.type
_entity_poly.pdbx_seq_one_letter_code
_entity_poly.pdbx_strand_id
1 'polypeptide(L)' 'MKLYLVQHAKAASKQVSPQRPLTEEGRRDVQKVAAFVKPLKLWVDYLWHSGKRR' A
#
# COMPACT_ATOMS: atom_id res chain seq x y z
N MET A 1 14.89 1.55 17.60
CA MET A 1 14.61 1.47 16.14
C MET A 1 13.20 0.94 15.95
N LYS A 2 12.41 1.49 15.01
CA LYS A 2 11.05 0.99 14.70
C LYS A 2 11.01 0.52 13.24
N LEU A 3 10.42 -0.65 13.01
CA LEU A 3 10.20 -1.21 11.67
C LEU A 3 8.69 -1.36 11.47
N TYR A 4 8.19 -0.81 10.37
CA TYR A 4 6.78 -0.89 9.99
C TYR A 4 6.66 -1.76 8.75
N LEU A 5 5.95 -2.88 8.86
CA LEU A 5 5.69 -3.77 7.73
C LEU A 5 4.27 -3.53 7.23
N VAL A 6 4.14 -3.26 5.93
CA VAL A 6 2.86 -2.96 5.30
C VAL A 6 2.70 -3.84 4.07
N GLN A 7 1.54 -4.48 3.97
CA GLN A 7 1.16 -5.22 2.76
C GLN A 7 0.54 -4.25 1.75
N HIS A 8 0.82 -4.45 0.46
CA HIS A 8 0.11 -3.74 -0.60
C HIS A 8 -1.40 -3.98 -0.51
N ALA A 9 -2.19 -3.03 -1.03
CA ALA A 9 -3.64 -3.15 -1.03
C ALA A 9 -4.14 -4.19 -2.06
N LYS A 10 -5.46 -4.32 -2.16
CA LYS A 10 -6.10 -5.23 -3.11
C LYS A 10 -5.64 -4.93 -4.54
N ALA A 11 -4.99 -5.90 -5.16
CA ALA A 11 -4.48 -5.83 -6.51
C ALA A 11 -5.36 -6.62 -7.48
N ALA A 12 -5.39 -6.19 -8.74
CA ALA A 12 -6.06 -6.93 -9.79
C ALA A 12 -5.53 -8.37 -9.90
N SER A 13 -6.40 -9.28 -10.35
CA SER A 13 -5.98 -10.64 -10.66
C SER A 13 -5.00 -10.64 -11.83
N LYS A 14 -4.15 -11.67 -11.91
CA LYS A 14 -3.16 -11.79 -12.99
C LYS A 14 -3.83 -11.97 -14.35
N GLN A 15 -5.02 -12.55 -14.37
CA GLN A 15 -5.86 -12.76 -15.55
C GLN A 15 -6.35 -11.43 -16.14
N VAL A 16 -6.70 -10.46 -15.28
CA VAL A 16 -7.18 -9.13 -15.71
C VAL A 16 -6.01 -8.24 -16.14
N SER A 17 -4.90 -8.26 -15.39
CA SER A 17 -3.71 -7.50 -15.74
C SER A 17 -2.45 -8.19 -15.23
N PRO A 18 -1.49 -8.54 -16.10
CA PRO A 18 -0.23 -9.15 -15.69
C PRO A 18 0.58 -8.29 -14.71
N GLN A 19 0.48 -6.96 -14.82
CA GLN A 19 1.16 -6.02 -13.92
C GLN A 19 0.48 -5.92 -12.56
N ARG A 20 -0.76 -6.42 -12.43
CA ARG A 20 -1.55 -6.46 -11.20
C ARG A 20 -1.56 -5.12 -10.45
N PRO A 21 -2.00 -4.00 -11.06
CA PRO A 21 -2.15 -2.74 -10.37
C PRO A 21 -3.20 -2.86 -9.24
N LEU A 22 -3.23 -1.89 -8.34
CA LEU A 22 -4.30 -1.80 -7.35
C LEU A 22 -5.67 -1.69 -8.02
N THR A 23 -6.65 -2.43 -7.50
CA THR A 23 -8.05 -2.23 -7.87
C THR A 23 -8.55 -0.90 -7.30
N GLU A 24 -9.68 -0.42 -7.81
CA GLU A 24 -10.32 0.78 -7.28
C GLU A 24 -10.69 0.65 -5.79
N GLU A 25 -11.20 -0.52 -5.39
CA GLU A 25 -11.42 -0.88 -3.99
C GLU A 25 -10.12 -0.84 -3.18
N GLY A 26 -9.04 -1.43 -3.69
CA GLY A 26 -7.73 -1.40 -3.03
C GLY A 26 -7.19 0.03 -2.84
N ARG A 27 -7.42 0.92 -3.80
CA ARG A 27 -7.06 2.35 -3.68
C ARG A 27 -7.85 3.04 -2.58
N ARG A 28 -9.16 2.78 -2.49
CA ARG A 28 -10.01 3.36 -1.43
C ARG A 28 -9.62 2.83 -0.05
N ASP A 29 -9.29 1.54 0.05
CA ASP A 29 -8.94 0.95 1.33
C ASP A 29 -7.58 1.42 1.83
N VAL A 30 -6.56 1.54 0.95
CA VAL A 30 -5.27 2.09 1.38
C VAL A 30 -5.36 3.57 1.76
N GLN A 31 -6.27 4.33 1.14
CA GLN A 31 -6.56 5.72 1.55
C GLN A 31 -7.16 5.78 2.96
N LYS A 32 -8.08 4.87 3.31
CA LYS A 32 -8.62 4.78 4.68
C LYS A 32 -7.54 4.44 5.70
N VAL A 33 -6.67 3.48 5.37
CA VAL A 33 -5.52 3.13 6.23
C VAL A 33 -4.57 4.32 6.40
N ALA A 34 -4.24 5.02 5.31
CA ALA A 34 -3.41 6.21 5.36
C ALA A 34 -4.02 7.31 6.24
N ALA A 35 -5.33 7.55 6.10
CA ALA A 35 -6.06 8.51 6.94
C ALA A 35 -6.06 8.10 8.42
N PHE A 36 -6.20 6.81 8.72
CA PHE A 36 -6.18 6.27 10.07
C PHE A 36 -4.81 6.42 10.75
N VAL A 37 -3.71 6.22 10.02
CA VAL A 37 -2.34 6.32 10.59
C VAL A 37 -1.79 7.74 10.60
N LYS A 38 -2.34 8.66 9.79
CA LYS A 38 -1.88 10.06 9.68
C LYS A 38 -1.76 10.78 11.04
N PRO A 39 -2.69 10.65 11.99
CA PRO A 39 -2.59 11.32 13.30
C PRO A 39 -1.39 10.86 14.14
N LEU A 40 -0.82 9.68 13.88
CA LEU A 40 0.34 9.17 14.61
C LEU A 40 1.62 9.96 14.32
N LYS A 41 1.62 10.81 13.27
CA LYS A 41 2.76 11.65 12.87
C LYS A 41 4.08 10.87 12.84
N LEU A 42 4.04 9.65 12.28
CA LEU A 42 5.22 8.80 12.18
C LEU A 42 6.26 9.46 11.28
N TRP A 43 7.49 9.50 11.78
CA TRP A 43 8.64 9.90 11.00
C TRP A 43 9.33 8.65 10.46
N VAL A 44 9.56 8.60 9.15
CA VAL A 44 10.11 7.44 8.43
C VAL A 44 11.30 7.91 7.61
N ASP A 45 12.51 7.52 8.04
CA ASP A 45 13.77 7.82 7.34
C ASP A 45 13.82 7.20 5.93
N TYR A 46 13.35 5.95 5.82
CA TYR A 46 13.46 5.15 4.61
C TYR A 46 12.15 4.41 4.31
N LEU A 47 11.67 4.55 3.08
CA LEU A 47 10.51 3.82 2.57
C LEU A 47 10.95 2.87 1.45
N TRP A 48 10.82 1.57 1.71
CA TRP A 48 11.19 0.51 0.78
C TRP A 48 9.93 -0.16 0.24
N HIS A 49 9.91 -0.46 -1.06
CA HIS A 49 8.82 -1.20 -1.68
C HIS A 49 9.36 -2.23 -2.68
N SER A 50 8.54 -3.23 -3.01
CA SER A 50 8.99 -4.41 -3.78
C SER A 50 9.28 -4.17 -5.27
N GLY A 51 9.23 -2.92 -5.77
CA GLY A 51 9.28 -2.58 -7.19
C GLY A 51 8.05 -3.01 -8.01
N LYS A 52 7.12 -3.78 -7.43
CA LYS A 52 5.87 -4.19 -8.08
C LYS A 52 4.87 -3.03 -8.09
N ARG A 53 3.97 -3.02 -9.07
CA ARG A 53 3.00 -1.92 -9.29
C ARG A 53 1.88 -1.81 -8.22
N ARG A 54 1.81 -2.75 -7.29
CA ARG A 54 0.79 -2.82 -6.24
C ARG A 54 1.35 -2.36 -4.92
#